data_AF-A0A8S3IVW4-F1
#
_entry.id   AF-A0A8S3IVW4-F1
#
_cell.length_a   1.000
_cell.length_b   1.000
_cell.length_c   1.000
_cell.angle_alpha   90.00
_cell.angle_beta   90.00
_cell.angle_gamma   90.00
#
_symmetry.space_group_name_H-M   'P 1'
#
loop_
_entity.id
_entity.type
_entity.pdbx_description
1 polymer ?
#
loop_
_entity_poly.entity_id
_entity_poly.type
_entity_poly.pdbx_seq_one_letter_code
_entity_poly.pdbx_strand_id
1 'polypeptide(L)' 'MSLPFHLIFVQLEDKFYLTAPQHIYTPSVTIPTKIARSQYCPYIRELFNQTLIAYPILRRIKYYHHA' A
#
# COMPACT_ATOMS: atom_id res chain seq x y z
N MET A 1 -5.82 15.73 8.70
CA MET A 1 -6.59 14.49 8.91
C MET A 1 -6.30 13.56 7.75
N SER A 2 -5.63 12.43 8.00
CA SER A 2 -5.35 11.40 6.99
C SER A 2 -6.52 10.42 6.95
N LEU A 3 -7.10 10.23 5.77
CA LEU A 3 -8.01 9.12 5.51
C LEU A 3 -7.15 7.92 5.09
N PRO A 4 -7.23 6.76 5.76
CA PRO A 4 -6.52 5.57 5.32
C PRO A 4 -7.00 5.22 3.91
N PHE A 5 -6.07 5.19 2.95
CA PHE A 5 -6.37 4.57 1.66
C PHE A 5 -6.14 3.07 1.81
N HIS A 6 -7.22 2.31 1.79
CA HIS A 6 -7.15 0.85 1.78
C HIS A 6 -7.02 0.40 0.32
N LEU A 7 -5.83 -0.09 -0.06
CA LEU A 7 -5.67 -0.83 -1.31
C LEU A 7 -6.23 -2.23 -1.08
N ILE A 8 -7.47 -2.44 -1.53
CA ILE A 8 -8.11 -3.74 -1.47
C ILE A 8 -7.79 -4.46 -2.79
N PHE A 9 -7.23 -5.66 -2.68
CA PHE A 9 -7.04 -6.55 -3.81
C PHE A 9 -8.15 -7.58 -3.79
N VAL A 10 -8.98 -7.59 -4.82
CA VAL A 10 -10.01 -8.62 -5.00
C VAL A 10 -9.50 -9.62 -6.02
N GLN A 11 -9.47 -10.88 -5.63
CA GLN A 11 -9.20 -11.97 -6.55
C GLN A 11 -10.52 -12.41 -7.19
N LEU A 12 -10.58 -12.38 -8.52
CA LEU A 12 -11.65 -12.95 -9.32
C LEU A 12 -10.98 -13.91 -10.30
N GLU A 13 -11.34 -15.19 -10.23
CA GLU A 13 -10.64 -16.28 -10.91
C GLU A 13 -9.14 -16.26 -10.54
N ASP A 14 -8.27 -16.24 -11.55
CA ASP A 14 -6.80 -16.21 -11.40
C ASP A 14 -6.21 -14.81 -11.53
N LYS A 15 -7.04 -13.75 -11.42
CA LYS A 15 -6.62 -12.35 -11.60
C LYS A 15 -6.85 -11.52 -10.34
N PHE A 16 -5.90 -10.63 -10.05
CA PHE A 16 -6.00 -9.64 -8.98
C PHE A 16 -6.43 -8.29 -9.54
N TYR A 17 -7.48 -7.73 -8.97
CA TYR A 17 -8.00 -6.43 -9.30
C TYR A 17 -7.74 -5.46 -8.16
N LEU A 18 -7.24 -4.28 -8.49
CA LEU A 18 -7.20 -3.17 -7.55
C LEU A 18 -8.62 -2.63 -7.38
N THR A 19 -9.14 -2.64 -6.16
CA THR A 19 -10.45 -2.07 -5.87
C THR A 19 -10.31 -0.79 -5.04
N ALA A 20 -11.10 0.21 -5.41
CA ALA A 20 -11.15 1.51 -4.77
C ALA A 20 -12.51 1.69 -4.10
N PRO A 21 -12.63 1.44 -2.79
CA PRO A 21 -13.89 1.61 -2.08
C PRO A 21 -14.27 3.09 -2.02
N GLN A 22 -15.50 3.41 -2.44
CA GLN A 22 -16.06 4.75 -2.32
C GLN A 22 -17.13 4.76 -1.21
N HIS A 23 -16.83 5.35 -0.06
CA HIS A 23 -17.82 5.53 1.01
C HIS A 23 -18.89 6.56 0.65
N ILE A 24 -18.50 7.59 -0.11
CA ILE A 24 -19.40 8.56 -0.74
C ILE A 24 -19.18 8.41 -2.24
N TYR A 25 -20.24 8.07 -2.96
CA TYR A 25 -20.16 7.87 -4.40
C TYR A 25 -19.83 9.18 -5.11
N THR A 26 -18.72 9.17 -5.86
CA THR A 26 -18.32 10.30 -6.71
C THR A 26 -18.20 9.78 -8.14
N PRO A 27 -19.11 10.19 -9.04
CA PRO A 27 -19.04 9.81 -10.44
C PRO A 27 -17.69 10.20 -11.06
N SER A 28 -17.11 9.30 -11.85
CA SER A 28 -15.86 9.55 -12.60
C SER A 28 -14.69 10.05 -11.74
N VAL A 29 -14.58 9.57 -10.50
CA VAL A 29 -13.47 9.99 -9.63
C VAL A 29 -12.13 9.63 -10.26
N THR A 30 -11.24 10.63 -10.33
CA THR A 30 -9.85 10.38 -10.72
C THR A 30 -9.13 9.75 -9.54
N ILE A 31 -8.70 8.50 -9.70
CA ILE A 31 -7.85 7.82 -8.71
C ILE A 31 -6.40 8.13 -9.04
N PRO A 32 -5.67 8.88 -8.21
CA PRO A 32 -4.25 9.14 -8.43
C PRO A 32 -3.47 7.84 -8.22
N THR A 33 -3.01 7.22 -9.31
CA THR A 33 -2.23 5.97 -9.28
C THR A 33 -0.73 6.22 -9.14
N LYS A 34 -0.28 7.46 -9.38
CA LYS A 34 1.12 7.85 -9.28
C LYS A 34 1.44 8.28 -7.85
N ILE A 35 2.24 7.47 -7.17
CA ILE A 35 2.74 7.77 -5.82
C ILE A 35 4.00 8.63 -5.97
N ALA A 36 4.05 9.78 -5.29
CA ALA A 36 5.24 10.62 -5.24
C ALA A 36 6.29 10.02 -4.28
N ARG A 37 7.58 10.28 -4.52
CA ARG A 37 8.66 9.79 -3.63
C ARG A 37 8.47 10.23 -2.17
N SER A 38 7.90 11.41 -1.92
CA SER A 38 7.60 11.89 -0.56
C SER A 38 6.52 11.07 0.16
N GLN A 39 5.73 10.30 -0.57
CA GLN A 39 4.69 9.41 -0.06
C GLN A 39 5.20 7.98 0.10
N TYR A 40 6.47 7.71 -0.24
CA TYR A 40 7.06 6.39 -0.09
C TYR A 40 7.40 6.18 1.37
N CYS A 41 7.12 4.97 1.85
CA CYS A 41 7.55 4.57 3.17
C CYS A 41 9.07 4.33 3.15
N PRO A 42 9.77 4.59 4.26
CA PRO A 42 11.18 4.30 4.37
C PRO A 42 11.44 2.82 4.05
N TYR A 43 12.57 2.52 3.39
CA TYR A 43 12.87 1.14 3.04
C TYR A 43 13.05 0.33 4.32
N ILE A 44 12.62 -0.94 4.34
CA ILE A 44 12.73 -1.81 5.52
C ILE A 44 14.18 -1.91 6.05
N ARG A 45 15.16 -1.75 5.17
CA ARG A 45 16.60 -1.73 5.50
C ARG A 45 17.06 -0.48 6.25
N GLU A 46 16.30 0.61 6.16
CA GLU A 46 16.55 1.88 6.87
C GLU A 46 15.91 1.86 8.26
N LEU A 47 14.93 0.97 8.47
CA LEU A 47 14.15 0.89 9.70
C LEU A 47 14.61 -0.20 10.67
N PHE A 48 15.22 -1.29 10.18
CA PHE A 48 15.52 -2.46 11.00
C PHE A 48 16.95 -2.97 10.81
N ASN A 49 17.49 -3.64 11.84
CA ASN A 49 18.79 -4.29 11.79
C ASN A 49 18.81 -5.52 10.87
N GLN A 50 20.01 -5.93 10.44
CA GLN A 50 20.21 -7.07 9.54
C GLN A 50 19.56 -8.37 10.02
N THR A 51 19.56 -8.62 11.34
CA THR A 51 18.88 -9.78 11.93
C THR A 51 17.40 -9.83 11.56
N LEU A 52 16.69 -8.69 11.63
CA LEU A 52 15.27 -8.59 11.29
C LEU A 52 15.06 -8.67 9.78
N ILE A 53 15.88 -7.99 8.97
CA ILE A 53 15.79 -8.05 7.49
C ILE A 53 16.02 -9.48 6.97
N ALA A 54 16.85 -10.26 7.67
CA ALA A 54 17.14 -11.65 7.31
C ALA A 54 15.93 -12.58 7.49
N TYR A 55 14.93 -12.21 8.29
CA TYR A 55 13.73 -13.03 8.47
C TYR A 55 12.93 -13.12 7.17
N PRO A 56 12.76 -14.32 6.58
CA PRO A 56 12.08 -14.49 5.30
C PRO A 56 10.63 -13.99 5.31
N ILE A 57 9.96 -14.06 6.47
CA ILE A 57 8.57 -13.64 6.62
C ILE A 57 8.40 -12.12 6.43
N LEU A 58 9.40 -11.33 6.82
CA LEU A 58 9.35 -9.87 6.72
C LEU A 58 9.59 -9.36 5.29
N ARG A 59 10.20 -10.17 4.41
CA ARG A 59 10.39 -9.82 2.98
C ARG A 59 9.07 -9.72 2.21
N ARG A 60 7.99 -10.29 2.74
CA ARG A 60 6.66 -10.28 2.13
C ARG A 60 5.77 -9.14 2.63
N ILE A 61 6.19 -8.44 3.68
CA ILE A 61 5.40 -7.38 4.31
C ILE A 61 5.77 -6.06 3.64
N LYS A 62 4.80 -5.44 2.96
CA LYS A 62 4.91 -4.04 2.53
C LYS A 62 4.37 -3.18 3.66
N TYR A 63 5.27 -2.49 4.35
CA TYR A 63 4.89 -1.58 5.43
C TYR A 63 4.52 -0.23 4.82
N TYR A 64 3.28 0.19 5.00
CA TYR A 64 2.78 1.48 4.56
C TYR A 64 2.56 2.38 5.78
N HIS A 65 3.32 3.48 5.90
CA HIS A 65 3.11 4.53 6.90
C HIS A 65 2.74 5.84 6.19
N HIS A 66 1.77 6.57 6.74
CA HIS A 66 1.33 7.86 6.22
C HIS A 66 2.09 8.99 6.95
N ALA A 67 2.61 9.95 6.20
CA ALA A 67 3.18 11.20 6.71
C ALA A 67 2.08 12.27 6.90
#